data_AF-D7TWP8-F1
#
_entry.id   AF-D7TWP8-F1
#
_cell.length_a   1.000
_cell.length_b   1.000
_cell.length_c   1.000
_cell.angle_alpha   90.00
_cell.angle_beta   90.00
_cell.angle_gamma   90.00
#
_symmetry.space_group_name_H-M   'P 1'
#
loop_
_entity.id
_entity.type
_entity.pdbx_description
1 polymer ?
#
loop_
_entity_poly.entity_id
_entity_poly.type
_entity_poly.pdbx_seq_one_letter_code
_entity_poly.pdbx_strand_id
1 'polypeptide(L)' 'MWLNETVYGNPCDDPWARISWDGIHYTEAANRWVATKIISRSLSDPPVPITNACS' A
#
# COMPACT_ATOMS: atom_id res chain seq x y z
N MET A 1 -13.85 -11.33 27.62
CA MET A 1 -12.43 -10.94 27.53
C MET A 1 -12.23 -10.24 26.20
N TRP A 2 -12.41 -8.92 26.16
CA TRP A 2 -12.03 -8.08 25.02
C TRP A 2 -10.94 -7.16 25.57
N LEU A 3 -9.75 -7.18 24.96
CA LEU A 3 -8.73 -6.20 25.29
C LEU A 3 -9.24 -4.86 24.75
N ASN A 4 -9.57 -3.98 25.70
CA ASN A 4 -10.08 -2.64 25.46
C ASN A 4 -8.91 -1.70 25.20
N GLU A 5 -8.38 -1.66 23.96
CA GLU A 5 -7.53 -0.56 23.48
C GLU A 5 -7.24 -0.71 21.96
N THR A 6 -8.21 -0.36 21.11
CA THR A 6 -7.82 0.11 19.76
C THR A 6 -7.40 1.56 19.90
N VAL A 7 -6.10 1.79 20.10
CA VAL A 7 -5.50 3.13 20.00
C VAL A 7 -5.58 3.57 18.54
N TYR A 8 -6.70 4.16 18.14
CA TYR A 8 -6.74 4.95 16.92
C TYR A 8 -6.06 6.28 17.26
N GLY A 9 -4.77 6.39 16.94
CA GLY A 9 -4.09 7.68 16.97
C GLY A 9 -4.84 8.65 16.06
N ASN A 10 -4.85 9.94 16.41
CA ASN A 10 -5.36 10.95 15.49
C ASN A 10 -4.65 10.82 14.14
N PRO A 11 -5.37 10.95 13.01
CA PRO A 11 -4.73 10.93 11.70
C PRO A 11 -3.66 12.02 11.61
N CYS A 12 -2.60 11.74 10.88
CA CYS A 12 -1.54 12.71 10.64
C CYS A 12 -2.05 13.87 9.79
N ASP A 13 -1.50 15.07 10.00
CA ASP A 13 -1.91 16.29 9.26
C ASP A 13 -1.77 16.15 7.74
N ASP A 14 -0.75 15.40 7.29
CA ASP A 14 -0.55 15.05 5.89
C ASP A 14 -0.59 13.52 5.69
N PRO A 15 -1.71 12.97 5.17
CA PRO A 15 -1.84 11.54 4.91
C PRO A 15 -1.03 11.07 3.68
N TRP A 16 -0.58 11.98 2.80
CA TRP A 16 0.22 11.63 1.63
C TRP A 16 1.69 11.39 1.95
N ALA A 17 2.17 11.96 3.07
CA ALA A 17 3.54 11.80 3.53
C ALA A 17 3.79 10.52 4.35
N ARG A 18 2.80 9.63 4.49
CA ARG A 18 2.89 8.44 5.35
C ARG A 18 2.76 7.15 4.56
N ILE A 19 3.57 6.16 4.91
CA ILE A 19 3.55 4.82 4.28
C ILE A 19 2.49 3.93 4.94
N SER A 20 2.41 3.92 6.27
CA SER A 20 1.51 3.05 7.02
C SER A 20 0.38 3.83 7.68
N TRP A 21 -0.80 3.23 7.69
CA TRP A 21 -2.01 3.74 8.33
C TRP A 21 -2.06 3.39 9.82
N ASP A 22 -1.88 2.10 10.15
CA ASP A 22 -2.06 1.55 11.50
C ASP A 22 -0.92 0.61 11.94
N GLY A 23 0.19 0.57 11.19
CA GLY A 23 1.31 -0.34 11.40
C GLY A 23 1.19 -1.68 10.65
N ILE A 24 0.04 -1.98 10.04
CA ILE A 24 -0.21 -3.23 9.28
C ILE A 24 -0.59 -2.91 7.84
N HIS A 25 -1.49 -1.94 7.63
CA HIS A 25 -1.98 -1.54 6.32
C HIS A 25 -1.20 -0.34 5.77
N TYR A 26 -1.02 -0.33 4.44
CA TYR A 26 -0.52 0.84 3.73
C TYR A 26 -1.59 1.92 3.61
N THR A 27 -1.14 3.17 3.59
CA THR A 27 -1.97 4.31 3.20
C THR A 27 -2.36 4.21 1.73
N GLU A 28 -3.38 4.98 1.33
CA GLU A 28 -3.74 5.12 -0.08
C GLU A 28 -2.56 5.60 -0.93
N ALA A 29 -1.78 6.56 -0.44
CA ALA A 29 -0.62 7.10 -1.13
C ALA A 29 0.42 6.02 -1.45
N ALA A 30 0.76 5.19 -0.47
CA ALA A 30 1.68 4.08 -0.65
C ALA A 30 1.10 3.02 -1.61
N ASN A 31 -0.19 2.68 -1.48
CA ASN A 31 -0.84 1.73 -2.38
C ASN A 31 -0.87 2.22 -3.84
N ARG A 32 -1.14 3.52 -4.08
CA ARG A 32 -1.07 4.11 -5.43
C ARG A 32 0.34 4.00 -6.03
N TRP A 33 1.38 4.22 -5.22
CA TRP A 33 2.77 4.06 -5.66
C TRP A 33 3.07 2.62 -6.05
N VAL A 34 2.72 1.64 -5.21
CA VAL A 34 2.91 0.20 -5.50
C VAL A 34 2.13 -0.22 -6.75
N ALA A 35 0.85 0.15 -6.85
CA ALA A 35 0.00 -0.17 -8.00
C ALA A 35 0.58 0.39 -9.31
N THR A 36 1.09 1.62 -9.29
CA THR A 36 1.75 2.23 -10.46
C THR A 36 2.95 1.38 -10.90
N LYS A 37 3.75 0.91 -9.94
CA LYS A 37 4.93 0.10 -10.22
C LYS A 37 4.57 -1.28 -10.78
N ILE A 38 3.53 -1.93 -10.23
CA ILE A 38 2.97 -3.18 -10.76
C ILE A 38 2.49 -2.98 -12.21
N ILE A 39 1.64 -1.98 -12.46
CA ILE A 39 1.08 -1.71 -13.80
C ILE A 39 2.20 -1.37 -14.79
N SER A 40 3.22 -0.63 -14.34
CA SER A 40 4.40 -0.26 -15.16
C SER A 40 5.38 -1.42 -15.39
N ARG A 41 5.12 -2.61 -14.84
CA ARG A 41 5.96 -3.82 -14.99
C ARG A 41 7.30 -3.74 -14.28
N SER A 42 7.56 -2.65 -13.55
CA SER A 42 8.85 -2.43 -12.87
C SER A 42 9.08 -3.34 -11.67
N LEU A 43 8.02 -3.99 -11.18
CA LEU A 43 8.07 -4.99 -10.10
C LEU A 43 7.89 -6.43 -10.61
N SER A 44 7.87 -6.63 -11.93
CA SER A 44 7.80 -7.95 -12.54
C SER A 44 9.19 -8.39 -13.00
N ASP A 45 9.53 -9.65 -12.78
CA ASP A 45 10.74 -10.27 -13.32
C ASP A 45 10.38 -11.57 -14.08
N PRO A 46 10.48 -11.59 -15.42
CA PRO A 46 10.87 -10.48 -16.30
C PRO A 46 9.82 -9.35 -16.36
N PRO A 47 10.16 -8.13 -16.85
CA PRO A 47 9.24 -7.00 -16.94
C PRO A 47 8.13 -7.18 -18.00
N VAL A 48 7.15 -8.02 -17.71
CA VAL A 48 6.03 -8.34 -18.62
C VAL A 48 4.81 -7.46 -18.34
N PRO A 49 4.04 -7.06 -19.38
CA PRO A 49 2.74 -6.43 -19.19
C PRO A 49 1.83 -7.28 -18.31
N ILE A 50 1.00 -6.64 -17.48
CA ILE A 50 0.04 -7.36 -16.63
C ILE A 50 -0.93 -8.24 -17.45
N THR A 51 -1.24 -7.82 -18.69
CA THR A 51 -2.05 -8.58 -19.65
C THR A 51 -1.39 -9.88 -20.12
N ASN A 52 -0.10 -10.06 -19.84
CA ASN A 52 0.73 -11.19 -20.29
C ASN A 52 1.37 -11.92 -19.09
N ALA A 53 0.99 -11.62 -17.85
CA ALA A 53 1.63 -12.18 -16.66
C ALA A 53 1.20 -13.63 -16.35
N CYS A 54 0.06 -14.10 -16.88
CA CYS A 54 -0.53 -15.41 -16.57
C CYS A 54 -0.64 -16.34 -17.79
N SER A 55 0.24 -16.15 -18.78
CA SER A 55 0.30 -16.98 -19.99
C SER A 55 0.59 -18.45 -19.69
#